data_AF-A0A0L0F1D9-F1
#
_entry.id   AF-A0A0L0F1D9-F1
#
_cell.length_a   1.000
_cell.length_b   1.000
_cell.length_c   1.000
_cell.angle_alpha   90.00
_cell.angle_beta   90.00
_cell.angle_gamma   90.00
#
_symmetry.space_group_name_H-M   'P 1'
#
loop_
_entity.id
_entity.type
_entity.pdbx_description
1 polymer ?
#
loop_
_entity_poly.entity_id
_entity_poly.type
_entity_poly.pdbx_seq_one_letter_code
_entity_poly.pdbx_strand_id
1 'polypeptide(L)' 'GKEDMIETEVSIARRAKHPNIVQMYDMYDTPDKLYLVMEMVEGGELFDRIVDQ' A
#
# COMPACT_ATOMS: atom_id res chain seq x y z
N GLY A 1 8.56 -18.11 -6.09
CA GLY A 1 7.63 -18.49 -5.01
C GLY A 1 6.59 -17.41 -4.83
N LYS A 2 5.57 -17.63 -4.00
CA LYS A 2 4.57 -16.60 -3.69
C LYS A 2 5.20 -15.37 -3.00
N GLU A 3 6.30 -15.60 -2.28
CA GLU A 3 7.13 -14.59 -1.62
C GLU A 3 7.81 -13.64 -2.63
N ASP A 4 8.49 -14.18 -3.66
CA ASP A 4 9.13 -13.37 -4.71
C ASP A 4 8.16 -12.42 -5.44
N MET A 5 6.89 -12.83 -5.59
CA MET A 5 5.87 -12.00 -6.23
C MET A 5 5.50 -10.79 -5.38
N ILE A 6 5.42 -10.95 -4.05
CA ILE A 6 5.10 -9.86 -3.11
C ILE A 6 6.24 -8.85 -3.05
N GLU A 7 7.49 -9.31 -2.97
CA GLU A 7 8.65 -8.42 -3.00
C GLU A 7 8.69 -7.61 -4.30
N THR A 8 8.37 -8.26 -5.42
CA THR A 8 8.30 -7.59 -6.73
C THR A 8 7.21 -6.53 -6.75
N GLU A 9 5.98 -6.82 -6.31
CA GLU A 9 4.89 -5.85 -6.25
C GLU A 9 5.25 -4.65 -5.36
N VAL A 10 5.84 -4.88 -4.19
CA VAL A 10 6.24 -3.82 -3.27
C VAL A 10 7.35 -2.96 -3.84
N SER A 11 8.31 -3.57 -4.55
CA SER A 11 9.37 -2.82 -5.24
C SER A 11 8.81 -1.89 -6.32
N ILE A 12 7.75 -2.31 -7.02
CA ILE A 12 7.06 -1.52 -8.02
C ILE A 12 6.27 -0.39 -7.34
N ALA A 13 5.51 -0.72 -6.29
CA ALA A 13 4.73 0.26 -5.52
C ALA A 13 5.61 1.35 -4.91
N ARG A 14 6.79 0.99 -4.37
CA ARG A 14 7.78 1.96 -3.85
C ARG A 14 8.27 2.94 -4.93
N ARG A 15 8.35 2.51 -6.18
CA ARG A 15 8.81 3.36 -7.31
C ARG A 15 7.71 4.27 -7.85
N ALA A 16 6.44 4.00 -7.55
CA ALA A 16 5.32 4.81 -7.97
C ALA A 16 5.25 6.10 -7.14
N LYS A 17 5.94 7.14 -7.60
CA LYS A 17 5.92 8.48 -6.99
C LYS A 17 5.03 9.41 -7.81
N HIS A 18 3.77 9.54 -7.42
CA HIS A 18 2.78 10.37 -8.10
C HIS A 18 1.84 11.04 -7.09
N PRO A 19 1.43 12.32 -7.26
CA PRO A 19 0.55 13.03 -6.32
C PRO A 19 -0.85 12.41 -6.12
N ASN A 20 -1.22 11.41 -6.91
CA ASN A 20 -2.50 10.70 -6.81
C ASN A 20 -2.35 9.21 -6.51
N ILE A 21 -1.14 8.77 -6.12
CA ILE A 21 -0.87 7.38 -5.72
C ILE A 21 -0.30 7.44 -4.31
N VAL A 22 -0.88 6.66 -3.40
CA VAL A 22 -0.40 6.59 -2.02
C VAL A 22 1.03 6.05 -2.00
N GLN A 23 1.92 6.74 -1.30
CA GLN A 23 3.32 6.36 -1.26
C GLN A 23 3.54 5.19 -0.28
N MET A 24 4.24 4.15 -0.75
CA MET A 24 4.76 3.08 0.12
C MET A 24 6.11 3.51 0.69
N TYR A 25 6.26 3.52 2.02
CA TYR A 25 7.51 3.86 2.71
C TYR A 25 8.33 2.62 3.04
N ASP A 26 7.72 1.62 3.67
CA ASP A 26 8.42 0.43 4.13
C ASP A 26 7.54 -0.82 4.16
N MET A 27 8.17 -1.99 4.28
CA MET A 27 7.50 -3.26 4.46
C MET A 27 8.33 -4.15 5.38
N TYR A 28 7.65 -4.84 6.29
CA TYR A 28 8.26 -5.82 7.17
C TYR A 28 7.54 -7.16 6.99
N ASP A 29 8.31 -8.15 6.58
CA ASP A 29 7.84 -9.52 6.51
C ASP A 29 8.17 -10.25 7.82
N THR A 30 7.20 -10.99 8.32
CA THR A 30 7.33 -11.88 9.47
C THR A 30 6.74 -13.23 9.09
N PRO A 31 7.17 -14.34 9.71
CA PRO A 31 6.73 -15.68 9.31
C PRO A 31 5.21 -15.85 9.21
N ASP A 32 4.45 -15.06 9.97
CA ASP A 32 3.00 -15.19 10.09
C ASP A 32 2.23 -14.03 9.42
N LYS A 33 2.90 -12.89 9.16
CA LYS A 33 2.23 -11.63 8.78
C LYS A 33 3.11 -10.70 7.98
N LEU A 34 2.49 -9.96 7.06
CA LEU A 34 3.08 -8.87 6.32
C LEU A 34 2.62 -7.52 6.89
N TYR A 35 3.57 -6.63 7.18
CA TYR A 35 3.28 -5.27 7.63
C TYR A 35 3.69 -4.27 6.54
N LEU A 36 2.78 -3.36 6.19
CA LEU A 36 2.99 -2.32 5.18
C LEU A 36 2.98 -0.95 5.85
N VAL A 37 4.00 -0.14 5.58
CA VAL A 37 4.09 1.25 6.05
C VAL A 37 3.83 2.17 4.85
N MET A 38 2.71 2.88 4.91
CA MET A 38 2.22 3.74 3.82
C MET A 38 1.98 5.17 4.30
N GLU A 39 1.82 6.09 3.35
CA GLU A 39 1.36 7.45 3.60
C GLU A 39 0.01 7.49 4.31
N MET A 40 -0.08 8.32 5.35
CA MET A 40 -1.31 8.54 6.11
C MET A 40 -2.20 9.51 5.33
N VAL A 41 -3.32 9.02 4.81
CA VAL A 41 -4.28 9.85 4.06
C VAL A 41 -5.36 10.36 5.00
N GLU A 42 -5.38 11.67 5.24
CA GLU A 42 -6.43 12.33 6.00
C GLU A 42 -7.64 12.56 5.08
N GLY A 43 -8.72 11.81 5.30
CA GLY A 43 -9.92 11.93 4.46
C GLY A 43 -10.90 10.76 4.51
N GLY A 44 -10.50 9.64 5.11
CA GLY A 44 -11.30 8.43 5.17
C GLY A 44 -11.30 7.65 3.86
N GLU A 45 -12.14 6.63 3.77
CA GLU A 45 -12.21 5.78 2.57
C GLU A 45 -13.00 6.46 1.46
N LEU A 46 -12.50 6.34 0.22
CA LEU A 46 -13.21 6.85 -0.95
C LEU A 46 -14.54 6.13 -1.16
N PHE A 47 -14.61 4.84 -0.82
CA PHE A 47 -15.82 4.05 -0.98
C PHE A 47 -16.97 4.57 -0.12
N ASP A 48 -16.69 4.90 1.15
CA ASP A 48 -17.66 5.50 2.06
C ASP A 48 -18.27 6.78 1.47
N ARG A 49 -17.44 7.62 0.81
CA ARG A 49 -17.92 8.85 0.17
C ARG A 49 -18.81 8.62 -1.06
N ILE A 50 -18.71 7.46 -1.71
CA ILE A 50 -19.48 7.14 -2.92
C ILE A 50 -20.81 6.47 -2.56
N VAL A 51 -20.84 5.63 -1.51
CA VAL A 51 -22.04 4.90 -1.10
C VAL A 51 -23.03 5.77 -0.33
N ASP A 52 -22.57 6.83 0.35
CA ASP A 52 -23.43 7.82 1.02
C ASP A 52 -24.13 8.81 0.05
N GLN A 53 -24.18 8.53 -1.26
CA GLN A 53 -24.95 9.28 -2.27
C GLN A 53 -26.19 8.54 -2.77
#